data_AF-C5KBG2-F1
#
_entry.id   AF-C5KBG2-F1
#
_cell.length_a   1.000
_cell.length_b   1.000
_cell.length_c   1.000
_cell.angle_alpha   90.00
_cell.angle_beta   90.00
_cell.angle_gamma   90.00
#
_symmetry.space_group_name_H-M   'P 1'
#
loop_
_entity.id
_entity.type
_entity.pdbx_description
1 polymer ?
#
loop_
_entity_poly.entity_id
_entity_poly.type
_entity_poly.pdbx_seq_one_letter_code
_entity_poly.pdbx_strand_id
1 'polypeptide(L)'
;MKSLIDRFETFYLSKHSGRKLTWLFNYGTVDIRSRAGRSPHVLTVSTYQAMILLMFNSLESLRVLLRESSQSSKEPTSGDIFRVNTEFESRVRSVKVPLIALANNKDGAAESSSSGNAIPQVVEEDRKHIVEAVLVRIMKSRKQLDHNLLVVEATEQLSQRFRPTPQLIKQRIEHLIERDFLERCPHDHKT
;
A
#
# COMPACT_ATOMS: atom_id res chain seq x y z
N MET A 1 -21.03 10.59 -10.94
CA MET A 1 -20.27 9.86 -9.89
C MET A 1 -20.14 10.70 -8.63
N LYS A 2 -19.69 11.95 -8.71
CA LYS A 2 -19.62 12.89 -7.56
C LYS A 2 -20.93 13.01 -6.77
N SER A 3 -22.06 13.18 -7.46
CA SER A 3 -23.39 13.24 -6.83
C SER A 3 -23.79 11.99 -6.01
N LEU A 4 -23.30 10.81 -6.39
CA LEU A 4 -23.57 9.57 -5.66
C LEU A 4 -22.74 9.50 -4.38
N ILE A 5 -21.47 9.92 -4.47
CA ILE A 5 -20.54 9.99 -3.35
C ILE A 5 -21.10 10.94 -2.27
N ASP A 6 -21.48 12.15 -2.66
CA ASP A 6 -21.97 13.17 -1.74
C ASP A 6 -23.28 12.73 -1.04
N ARG A 7 -24.18 12.07 -1.80
CA ARG A 7 -25.44 11.54 -1.26
C ARG A 7 -25.19 10.39 -0.28
N PHE A 8 -24.26 9.49 -0.58
CA PHE A 8 -23.92 8.38 0.31
C PHE A 8 -23.20 8.88 1.56
N GLU A 9 -22.31 9.85 1.43
CA GLU A 9 -21.61 10.46 2.57
C GLU A 9 -22.60 11.12 3.53
N THR A 10 -23.54 11.90 3.01
CA THR A 10 -24.63 12.50 3.81
C THR A 10 -25.45 11.43 4.53
N PHE A 11 -25.83 10.37 3.82
CA PHE A 11 -26.56 9.24 4.42
C PHE A 11 -25.76 8.53 5.52
N TYR A 12 -24.48 8.24 5.28
CA TYR A 12 -23.63 7.51 6.22
C TYR A 12 -23.38 8.30 7.49
N LEU A 13 -23.04 9.59 7.35
CA LEU A 13 -22.77 10.48 8.47
C LEU A 13 -24.04 10.80 9.28
N SER A 14 -25.23 10.76 8.66
CA SER A 14 -26.50 10.90 9.39
C SER A 14 -26.75 9.75 10.38
N LYS A 15 -26.22 8.56 10.11
CA LYS A 15 -26.39 7.36 10.95
C LYS A 15 -25.21 7.09 11.87
N HIS A 16 -24.02 7.56 11.53
CA HIS A 16 -22.80 7.30 12.28
C HIS A 16 -22.09 8.61 12.61
N SER A 17 -22.28 9.08 13.84
CA SER A 17 -21.56 10.24 14.37
C SER A 17 -20.11 9.88 14.77
N GLY A 18 -19.19 10.84 14.63
CA GLY A 18 -17.78 10.69 15.01
C GLY A 18 -16.91 9.86 14.06
N ARG A 19 -17.42 9.48 12.88
CA ARG A 19 -16.64 8.76 11.85
C ARG A 19 -16.33 9.67 10.66
N LYS A 20 -15.21 9.43 10.00
CA LYS A 20 -14.81 10.08 8.74
C LYS A 20 -14.75 9.03 7.63
N LEU A 21 -15.39 9.29 6.49
CA LEU A 21 -15.36 8.40 5.34
C LEU A 21 -14.16 8.72 4.46
N THR A 22 -13.39 7.69 4.09
CA THR A 22 -12.27 7.80 3.14
C THR A 22 -12.54 6.85 1.98
N TRP A 23 -12.66 7.40 0.77
CA TRP A 23 -12.93 6.62 -0.43
C TRP A 23 -11.64 6.06 -1.02
N LEU A 24 -11.52 4.73 -1.07
CA LEU A 24 -10.36 4.03 -1.64
C LEU A 24 -10.67 3.51 -3.04
N PHE A 25 -10.62 4.39 -4.04
CA PHE A 25 -11.02 4.09 -5.42
C PHE A 25 -10.14 3.03 -6.11
N ASN A 26 -8.90 2.85 -5.63
CA ASN A 26 -7.98 1.82 -6.10
C ASN A 26 -8.50 0.38 -5.85
N TYR A 27 -9.38 0.19 -4.88
CA TYR A 27 -10.03 -1.10 -4.62
C TYR A 27 -11.42 -1.22 -5.25
N GLY A 28 -11.90 -0.18 -5.93
CA GLY A 28 -13.22 -0.21 -6.56
C GLY A 28 -13.19 -0.92 -7.92
N THR A 29 -14.22 -1.74 -8.16
CA THR A 29 -14.52 -2.37 -9.45
C THR A 29 -15.86 -1.89 -9.96
N VAL A 30 -15.95 -1.66 -11.27
CA VAL A 30 -17.13 -1.11 -11.93
C VAL A 30 -17.43 -1.94 -13.16
N ASP A 31 -18.70 -2.33 -13.31
CA ASP A 31 -19.20 -2.97 -14.52
C ASP A 31 -19.78 -1.91 -15.46
N ILE A 32 -19.19 -1.79 -16.63
CA ILE A 32 -19.59 -0.82 -17.65
C ILE A 32 -20.14 -1.56 -18.86
N ARG A 33 -21.41 -1.32 -19.18
CA ARG A 33 -21.98 -1.79 -20.46
C ARG A 33 -21.47 -0.93 -21.62
N SER A 34 -20.91 -1.58 -22.64
CA SER A 34 -20.54 -0.97 -23.91
C SER A 34 -21.64 -1.14 -24.94
N ARG A 35 -21.91 -0.08 -25.70
CA ARG A 35 -22.90 -0.06 -26.81
C ARG A 35 -22.27 0.21 -28.18
N ALA A 36 -20.93 0.26 -28.26
CA ALA A 36 -20.20 0.81 -29.40
C ALA A 36 -19.68 -0.24 -30.42
N GLY A 37 -20.16 -1.48 -30.38
CA GLY A 37 -19.73 -2.55 -31.29
C GLY A 37 -20.89 -3.38 -31.81
N ARG A 38 -20.60 -4.38 -32.66
CA ARG A 38 -21.61 -5.29 -33.26
C ARG A 38 -22.46 -6.04 -32.22
N SER A 39 -21.92 -6.29 -31.03
CA SER A 39 -22.66 -6.83 -29.90
C SER A 39 -22.34 -6.07 -28.60
N PRO A 40 -23.30 -5.95 -27.66
CA PRO A 40 -23.09 -5.19 -26.43
C PRO A 40 -22.39 -6.04 -25.36
N HIS A 41 -21.14 -5.68 -25.04
CA HIS A 41 -20.35 -6.31 -23.98
C HIS A 41 -20.45 -5.56 -22.65
N VAL A 42 -20.26 -6.29 -21.55
CA VAL A 42 -20.08 -5.74 -20.20
C VAL A 42 -18.59 -5.82 -19.87
N LEU A 43 -17.98 -4.68 -19.55
CA LEU A 43 -16.59 -4.56 -19.17
C LEU A 43 -16.50 -4.44 -17.65
N THR A 44 -15.87 -5.40 -16.99
CA THR A 44 -15.52 -5.27 -15.57
C THR A 44 -14.15 -4.63 -15.50
N VAL A 45 -14.09 -3.41 -14.97
CA VAL A 45 -12.89 -2.55 -14.94
C VAL A 45 -12.66 -1.95 -13.55
N SER A 46 -11.46 -1.46 -13.26
CA SER A 46 -11.21 -0.69 -12.03
C SER A 46 -11.88 0.69 -12.08
N THR A 47 -12.05 1.34 -10.93
CA THR A 47 -12.60 2.71 -10.88
C THR A 47 -11.81 3.70 -11.74
N TYR A 48 -10.48 3.59 -11.79
CA TYR A 48 -9.65 4.46 -12.63
C TYR A 48 -9.86 4.20 -14.12
N GLN A 49 -9.86 2.93 -14.52
CA GLN A 49 -10.17 2.52 -15.89
C GLN A 49 -11.57 3.00 -16.28
N ALA A 50 -12.53 2.91 -15.37
CA ALA A 50 -13.88 3.42 -15.56
C ALA A 50 -13.89 4.94 -15.81
N MET A 51 -13.20 5.73 -14.98
CA MET A 51 -13.14 7.20 -15.15
C MET A 51 -12.57 7.59 -16.52
N ILE A 52 -11.49 6.94 -16.94
CA ILE A 52 -10.90 7.15 -18.27
C ILE A 52 -11.96 6.84 -19.33
N LEU A 53 -12.60 5.66 -19.28
CA LEU A 53 -13.62 5.26 -20.24
C LEU A 53 -14.87 6.16 -20.24
N LEU A 54 -15.20 6.78 -19.10
CA LEU A 54 -16.35 7.68 -18.95
C LEU A 54 -16.08 9.06 -19.59
N MET A 55 -14.83 9.56 -19.59
CA MET A 55 -14.48 10.82 -20.24
C MET A 55 -14.82 10.80 -21.74
N PHE A 56 -14.65 9.65 -22.37
CA PHE A 56 -14.96 9.44 -23.80
C PHE A 56 -16.45 9.22 -24.08
N ASN A 57 -17.36 9.28 -23.09
CA ASN A 57 -18.80 9.29 -23.35
C ASN A 57 -19.32 10.66 -23.80
N SER A 58 -18.56 11.74 -23.56
CA SER A 58 -18.91 13.12 -23.98
C SER A 58 -18.25 13.51 -25.31
N LEU A 59 -17.52 12.58 -25.92
CA LEU A 59 -16.84 12.70 -27.21
C LEU A 59 -17.38 11.58 -28.11
N GLU A 60 -17.75 11.88 -29.35
CA GLU A 60 -18.63 11.04 -30.21
C GLU A 60 -18.06 9.69 -30.70
N SER A 61 -16.99 9.11 -30.14
CA SER A 61 -16.51 7.78 -30.57
C SER A 61 -15.77 6.99 -29.46
N LEU A 62 -16.02 5.65 -29.34
CA LEU A 62 -15.96 4.85 -28.08
C LEU A 62 -15.15 3.50 -28.05
N ARG A 63 -14.13 3.38 -27.17
CA ARG A 63 -13.54 2.17 -26.48
C ARG A 63 -12.49 1.22 -27.12
N VAL A 64 -11.62 0.70 -26.23
CA VAL A 64 -10.27 0.09 -26.39
C VAL A 64 -9.30 1.01 -27.13
N LEU A 65 -8.36 1.59 -26.37
CA LEU A 65 -7.47 2.61 -26.92
C LEU A 65 -6.43 1.96 -27.86
N LEU A 66 -6.59 2.17 -29.16
CA LEU A 66 -5.51 2.02 -30.13
C LEU A 66 -4.59 3.21 -29.96
N ARG A 67 -3.33 2.94 -29.65
CA ARG A 67 -2.29 3.95 -29.70
C ARG A 67 -1.87 4.10 -31.15
N GLU A 68 -2.16 5.25 -31.75
CA GLU A 68 -1.57 5.65 -33.02
C GLU A 68 -0.30 6.44 -32.69
N SER A 69 0.84 5.76 -32.72
CA SER A 69 2.16 6.37 -32.47
C SER A 69 3.08 6.18 -33.66
N SER A 70 3.90 7.19 -33.94
CA SER A 70 4.98 7.12 -34.94
C SER A 70 6.19 6.30 -34.46
N GLN A 71 6.23 5.93 -33.17
CA GLN A 71 7.29 5.14 -32.55
C GLN A 71 6.72 4.01 -31.67
N SER A 72 7.34 2.83 -31.73
CA SER A 72 6.93 1.60 -31.04
C SER A 72 7.44 1.50 -29.60
N SER A 73 7.37 2.57 -28.81
CA SER A 73 7.77 2.53 -27.40
C SER A 73 6.68 1.86 -26.53
N LYS A 74 7.07 1.25 -25.40
CA LYS A 74 6.13 0.62 -24.45
C LYS A 74 5.37 1.64 -23.59
N GLU A 75 5.88 2.86 -23.46
CA GLU A 75 5.32 3.90 -22.60
C GLU A 75 4.62 4.99 -23.41
N PRO A 76 3.49 5.53 -22.93
CA PRO A 76 2.77 6.60 -23.62
C PRO A 76 3.56 7.92 -23.54
N THR A 77 3.75 8.56 -24.69
CA THR A 77 4.44 9.84 -24.87
C THR A 77 3.40 10.96 -25.07
N SER A 78 3.76 12.21 -24.74
CA SER A 78 2.88 13.40 -24.82
C SER A 78 2.28 13.71 -26.20
N GLY A 79 2.69 13.02 -27.27
CA GLY A 79 2.17 13.17 -28.64
C GLY A 79 1.34 11.99 -29.14
N ASP A 80 1.09 10.97 -28.31
CA ASP A 80 0.30 9.81 -28.72
C ASP A 80 -1.17 10.14 -28.83
N ILE A 81 -1.78 9.71 -29.94
CA ILE A 81 -3.21 9.81 -30.13
C ILE A 81 -3.81 8.46 -29.77
N PHE A 82 -4.67 8.47 -28.76
CA PHE A 82 -5.44 7.30 -28.36
C PHE A 82 -6.79 7.33 -29.06
N ARG A 83 -7.04 6.32 -29.88
CA ARG A 83 -8.27 6.16 -30.65
C ARG A 83 -9.01 4.93 -30.21
N VAL A 84 -10.24 4.83 -30.63
CA VAL A 84 -11.14 3.77 -30.24
C VAL A 84 -11.02 2.55 -31.18
N ASN A 85 -10.94 1.34 -30.63
CA ASN A 85 -11.00 0.08 -31.37
C ASN A 85 -12.47 -0.39 -31.54
N THR A 86 -13.06 -0.02 -32.67
CA THR A 86 -14.42 -0.44 -33.08
C THR A 86 -14.49 -1.89 -33.54
N GLU A 87 -13.36 -2.56 -33.77
CA GLU A 87 -13.27 -3.94 -34.27
C GLU A 87 -13.15 -4.97 -33.15
N PHE A 88 -13.23 -4.55 -31.88
CA PHE A 88 -13.12 -5.45 -30.75
C PHE A 88 -14.27 -6.47 -30.74
N GLU A 89 -13.94 -7.72 -31.06
CA GLU A 89 -14.85 -8.86 -30.99
C GLU A 89 -14.35 -9.85 -29.95
N SER A 90 -15.23 -10.18 -29.00
CA SER A 90 -14.97 -11.20 -27.98
C SER A 90 -16.11 -12.21 -27.98
N ARG A 91 -15.73 -13.49 -27.87
CA ARG A 91 -16.67 -14.62 -27.73
C ARG A 91 -17.48 -14.56 -26.42
N VAL A 92 -16.99 -13.83 -25.41
CA VAL A 92 -17.64 -13.72 -24.10
C VAL A 92 -18.27 -12.33 -23.95
N ARG A 93 -19.55 -12.28 -23.58
CA ARG A 93 -20.31 -11.03 -23.35
C ARG A 93 -19.74 -10.20 -22.20
N SER A 94 -19.14 -10.85 -21.21
CA SER A 94 -18.49 -10.22 -20.06
C SER A 94 -16.97 -10.30 -20.22
N VAL A 95 -16.31 -9.16 -20.33
CA VAL A 95 -14.87 -9.07 -20.49
C VAL A 95 -14.29 -8.41 -19.24
N LYS A 96 -13.49 -9.16 -18.49
CA LYS A 96 -12.76 -8.62 -17.34
C LYS A 96 -11.46 -8.02 -17.81
N VAL A 97 -11.31 -6.71 -17.68
CA VAL A 97 -10.03 -6.05 -17.95
C VAL A 97 -9.18 -6.25 -16.70
N PRO A 98 -8.05 -6.98 -16.79
CA PRO A 98 -7.19 -7.14 -15.63
C PRO A 98 -6.70 -5.76 -15.18
N LEU A 99 -6.64 -5.54 -13.87
CA LEU A 99 -5.80 -4.47 -13.37
C LEU A 99 -4.38 -4.84 -13.78
N ILE A 100 -3.74 -3.98 -14.57
CA ILE A 100 -2.28 -3.91 -14.54
C ILE A 100 -1.98 -3.68 -13.07
N ALA A 101 -1.30 -4.63 -12.43
CA ALA A 101 -0.88 -4.44 -11.05
C ALA A 101 -0.19 -3.08 -11.03
N LEU A 102 -0.83 -2.07 -10.41
CA LEU A 102 -0.04 -1.00 -9.85
C LEU A 102 0.91 -1.78 -8.96
N ALA A 103 2.18 -1.80 -9.35
CA ALA A 103 3.25 -2.01 -8.40
C ALA A 103 3.05 -0.88 -7.38
N ASN A 104 2.19 -1.14 -6.39
CA ASN A 104 2.01 -0.28 -5.25
C ASN A 104 3.43 -0.15 -4.69
N ASN A 105 3.95 1.08 -4.75
CA ASN A 105 5.33 1.51 -4.45
C ASN A 105 6.32 1.46 -5.62
N LYS A 106 6.18 2.41 -6.55
CA LYS A 106 7.28 2.89 -7.40
C LYS A 106 7.70 4.34 -7.11
N ASP A 107 7.39 4.89 -5.94
CA ASP A 107 8.09 6.08 -5.40
C ASP A 107 9.29 5.69 -4.52
N GLY A 108 9.87 4.51 -4.78
CA GLY A 108 11.11 4.02 -4.17
C GLY A 108 11.77 2.90 -4.97
N ALA A 109 11.49 2.81 -6.27
CA ALA A 109 11.93 1.71 -7.14
C ALA A 109 13.01 2.15 -8.13
N ALA A 110 14.11 2.66 -7.59
CA ALA A 110 15.42 2.34 -8.14
C ALA A 110 16.10 1.52 -7.05
N GLU A 111 16.26 0.21 -7.31
CA GLU A 111 17.19 -0.78 -6.69
C GLU A 111 16.56 -2.18 -6.83
N SER A 112 16.35 -2.59 -8.07
CA SER A 112 16.02 -3.98 -8.42
C SER A 112 17.31 -4.79 -8.51
N SER A 113 17.91 -5.16 -7.37
CA SER A 113 18.92 -6.24 -7.32
C SER A 113 19.33 -6.69 -5.90
N SER A 114 18.39 -6.99 -4.99
CA SER A 114 18.70 -7.94 -3.91
C SER A 114 17.45 -8.62 -3.34
N SER A 115 17.43 -9.96 -3.47
CA SER A 115 16.86 -10.97 -2.59
C SER A 115 15.45 -10.77 -2.00
N GLY A 116 14.55 -11.72 -2.29
CA GLY A 116 13.16 -11.82 -1.80
C GLY A 116 12.96 -12.01 -0.29
N ASN A 117 13.57 -11.15 0.53
CA ASN A 117 13.45 -11.11 1.99
C ASN A 117 13.36 -9.68 2.56
N ALA A 118 13.20 -8.65 1.73
CA ALA A 118 13.03 -7.28 2.21
C ALA A 118 11.65 -7.12 2.87
N ILE A 119 11.67 -6.99 4.20
CA ILE A 119 10.47 -6.69 5.00
C ILE A 119 10.00 -5.26 4.64
N PRO A 120 8.70 -5.04 4.37
CA PRO A 120 8.18 -3.70 4.12
C PRO A 120 8.57 -2.72 5.24
N GLN A 121 8.97 -1.49 4.89
CA GLN A 121 9.44 -0.48 5.86
C GLN A 121 8.46 -0.25 7.01
N VAL A 122 7.14 -0.24 6.73
CA VAL A 122 6.08 -0.11 7.75
C VAL A 122 6.18 -1.21 8.81
N VAL A 123 6.45 -2.45 8.40
CA VAL A 123 6.60 -3.58 9.32
C VAL A 123 7.88 -3.43 10.15
N GLU A 124 8.94 -2.85 9.58
CA GLU A 124 10.19 -2.59 10.30
C GLU A 124 9.99 -1.50 11.37
N GLU A 125 9.21 -0.45 11.08
CA GLU A 125 8.82 0.55 12.06
C GLU A 125 8.00 -0.04 13.20
N ASP A 126 6.99 -0.87 12.90
CA ASP A 126 6.19 -1.55 13.92
C ASP A 126 7.05 -2.44 14.82
N ARG A 127 8.04 -3.15 14.23
CA ARG A 127 8.98 -3.97 14.99
C ARG A 127 9.79 -3.14 15.99
N LYS A 128 10.25 -1.95 15.61
CA LYS A 128 10.99 -1.04 16.54
C LYS A 128 10.15 -0.71 17.77
N HIS A 129 8.88 -0.34 17.58
CA HIS A 129 7.97 -0.02 18.68
C HIS A 129 7.72 -1.22 19.59
N ILE A 130 7.56 -2.43 19.02
CA ILE A 130 7.36 -3.64 19.81
C ILE A 130 8.61 -3.98 20.64
N VAL A 131 9.82 -3.85 20.07
CA VAL A 131 11.07 -4.06 20.82
C VAL A 131 11.18 -3.10 21.99
N GLU A 132 10.95 -1.80 21.77
CA GLU A 132 11.00 -0.78 22.83
C GLU A 132 10.00 -1.08 23.95
N ALA A 133 8.76 -1.47 23.60
CA ALA A 133 7.74 -1.82 24.58
C ALA A 133 8.12 -3.05 25.44
N VAL A 134 8.77 -4.05 24.85
CA VAL A 134 9.26 -5.23 25.58
C VAL A 134 10.41 -4.86 26.52
N LEU A 135 11.38 -4.08 26.04
CA LEU A 135 12.51 -3.61 26.85
C LEU A 135 12.04 -2.81 28.08
N VAL A 136 11.13 -1.84 27.88
CA VAL A 136 10.57 -1.04 28.98
C VAL A 136 9.78 -1.93 29.95
N ARG A 137 9.03 -2.93 29.46
CA ARG A 137 8.29 -3.87 30.32
C ARG A 137 9.23 -4.68 31.21
N ILE A 138 10.30 -5.25 30.65
CA ILE A 138 11.30 -6.04 31.41
C ILE A 138 11.97 -5.15 32.46
N MET A 139 12.46 -3.98 32.06
CA MET A 139 13.19 -3.07 32.94
C MET A 139 12.30 -2.47 34.04
N LYS A 140 11.01 -2.22 33.76
CA LYS A 140 10.05 -1.79 34.79
C LYS A 140 9.84 -2.85 35.88
N SER A 141 9.94 -4.14 35.53
CA SER A 141 9.80 -5.25 36.49
C SER A 141 11.10 -5.54 37.25
N ARG A 142 12.25 -5.53 36.57
CA ARG A 142 13.55 -5.92 37.16
C ARG A 142 14.29 -4.76 37.84
N LYS A 143 14.02 -3.51 37.42
CA LYS A 143 14.67 -2.25 37.82
C LYS A 143 16.17 -2.14 37.52
N GLN A 144 16.91 -3.23 37.61
CA GLN A 144 18.32 -3.35 37.21
C GLN A 144 18.53 -4.71 36.56
N LEU A 145 19.27 -4.75 35.45
CA LEU A 145 19.57 -5.98 34.73
C LEU A 145 20.87 -5.81 33.93
N ASP A 146 21.70 -6.85 33.87
CA ASP A 146 22.89 -6.86 33.02
C ASP A 146 22.49 -6.73 31.54
N HIS A 147 23.30 -6.00 30.77
CA HIS A 147 23.01 -5.74 29.35
C HIS A 147 22.77 -7.03 28.55
N ASN A 148 23.61 -8.05 28.72
CA ASN A 148 23.49 -9.29 27.97
C ASN A 148 22.24 -10.08 28.41
N LEU A 149 21.93 -10.07 29.70
CA LEU A 149 20.69 -10.69 30.21
C LEU A 149 19.44 -9.99 29.66
N LEU A 150 19.45 -8.66 29.58
CA LEU A 150 18.36 -7.90 28.96
C LEU A 150 18.18 -8.26 27.48
N VAL A 151 19.27 -8.38 26.72
CA VAL A 151 19.21 -8.78 25.30
C VAL A 151 18.65 -10.20 25.15
N VAL A 152 19.06 -11.14 26.00
CA VAL A 152 18.57 -12.53 25.96
C VAL A 152 17.08 -12.58 26.29
N GLU A 153 16.65 -11.97 27.39
CA GLU A 153 15.25 -11.97 27.83
C GLU A 153 14.34 -11.27 26.79
N ALA A 154 14.79 -10.16 26.21
CA ALA A 154 14.06 -9.48 25.13
C ALA A 154 13.97 -10.35 23.87
N THR A 155 15.04 -11.04 23.49
CA THR A 155 15.05 -11.94 22.32
C THR A 155 14.07 -13.10 22.51
N GLU A 156 14.03 -13.68 23.71
CA GLU A 156 13.12 -14.77 24.06
C GLU A 156 11.66 -14.32 23.97
N GLN A 157 11.30 -13.18 24.56
CA GLN A 157 9.93 -12.66 24.51
C GLN A 157 9.49 -12.26 23.09
N LEU A 158 10.41 -11.74 22.27
CA LEU A 158 10.11 -11.32 20.89
C LEU A 158 10.03 -12.51 19.92
N SER A 159 10.69 -13.64 20.25
CA SER A 159 10.79 -14.83 19.39
C SER A 159 9.44 -15.39 18.93
N GLN A 160 8.37 -15.19 19.71
CA GLN A 160 7.01 -15.59 19.37
C GLN A 160 6.43 -14.83 18.16
N ARG A 161 6.94 -13.62 17.87
CA ARG A 161 6.47 -12.77 16.76
C ARG A 161 7.47 -12.66 15.62
N PHE A 162 8.75 -12.49 15.95
CA PHE A 162 9.84 -12.40 14.97
C PHE A 162 11.19 -12.66 15.65
N ARG A 163 12.24 -12.87 14.85
CA ARG A 163 13.61 -13.03 15.35
C ARG A 163 14.36 -11.70 15.20
N PRO A 164 14.41 -10.84 16.25
CA PRO A 164 15.17 -9.61 16.20
C PRO A 164 16.67 -9.90 16.08
N THR A 165 17.41 -9.08 15.34
CA THR A 165 18.86 -9.13 15.37
C THR A 165 19.35 -8.52 16.71
N PRO A 166 20.43 -9.04 17.31
CA PRO A 166 21.00 -8.45 18.52
C PRO A 166 21.38 -6.97 18.33
N GLN A 167 21.78 -6.59 17.11
CA GLN A 167 22.08 -5.19 16.74
C GLN A 167 20.86 -4.29 16.88
N LEU A 168 19.68 -4.73 16.43
CA LEU A 168 18.44 -3.98 16.55
C LEU A 168 18.10 -3.72 18.03
N ILE A 169 18.20 -4.74 18.88
CA ILE A 169 17.91 -4.61 20.32
C ILE A 169 18.89 -3.61 20.97
N LYS A 170 20.19 -3.72 20.67
CA LYS A 170 21.20 -2.78 21.19
C LYS A 170 20.92 -1.34 20.79
N GLN A 171 20.61 -1.10 19.50
CA GLN A 171 20.23 0.23 19.03
C GLN A 171 18.98 0.78 19.73
N ARG A 172 18.01 -0.09 20.04
CA ARG A 172 16.80 0.31 20.77
C ARG A 172 17.08 0.61 22.24
N ILE A 173 18.02 -0.08 22.88
CA ILE A 173 18.45 0.23 24.25
C ILE A 173 19.07 1.63 24.31
N GLU A 174 19.98 1.97 23.39
CA GLU A 174 20.57 3.32 23.33
C GLU A 174 19.48 4.39 23.12
N HIS A 175 18.56 4.16 22.19
CA HIS A 175 17.45 5.09 21.94
C HIS A 175 16.53 5.28 23.17
N LEU A 176 16.36 4.25 24.00
CA LEU A 176 15.60 4.37 25.25
C LEU A 176 16.39 5.11 26.34
N ILE A 177 17.72 5.05 26.33
CA ILE A 177 18.57 5.84 27.21
C ILE A 177 18.52 7.32 26.80
N GLU A 178 18.63 7.63 25.51
CA GLU A 178 18.51 9.00 24.97
C GLU A 178 17.16 9.67 25.29
N ARG A 179 16.12 8.86 25.51
CA ARG A 179 14.76 9.32 25.86
C ARG A 179 14.46 9.24 27.36
N ASP A 180 15.48 9.04 28.20
CA ASP A 180 15.38 8.94 29.66
C ASP A 180 14.45 7.82 30.18
N PHE A 181 14.20 6.78 29.39
CA PHE A 181 13.45 5.60 29.84
C PHE A 181 14.33 4.61 30.59
N LEU A 182 15.62 4.56 30.27
CA LEU A 182 16.63 3.69 30.86
C LEU A 182 17.89 4.50 31.16
N GLU A 183 18.70 4.01 32.09
CA GLU A 183 20.00 4.59 32.39
C GLU A 183 21.04 3.49 32.58
N ARG A 184 22.31 3.80 32.29
CA ARG A 184 23.42 2.91 32.62
C ARG A 184 23.70 3.04 34.11
N CYS A 185 23.95 1.91 34.78
CA CYS A 185 24.28 1.94 36.20
C CYS A 185 25.58 2.74 36.41
N PRO A 186 25.61 3.75 37.31
CA PRO A 186 26.77 4.63 37.50
C PRO A 186 28.00 3.92 38.08
N HIS A 187 27.84 2.73 38.64
CA HIS A 187 28.90 1.93 39.28
C HIS A 187 29.46 0.82 38.38
N ASP A 188 28.99 0.71 37.13
CA ASP A 188 29.48 -0.29 36.19
C ASP A 188 30.44 0.36 35.17
N HIS A 189 31.74 0.09 35.32
CA HIS A 189 32.81 0.64 34.47
C HIS A 189 33.13 -0.20 33.23
N LYS A 190 32.32 -1.21 32.92
CA LYS A 190 32.45 -1.92 31.65
C LYS A 190 31.76 -1.15 30.53
N THR A 191 32.47 -0.14 30.03
CA THR A 191 32.38 0.31 28.64
C THR A 191 32.64 -0.84 27.68
#